data_AF-A0A0J8SW37-F1
#
_entry.id   AF-A0A0J8SW37-F1
#
_cell.length_a   1.000
_cell.length_b   1.000
_cell.length_c   1.000
_cell.angle_alpha   90.00
_cell.angle_beta   90.00
_cell.angle_gamma   90.00
#
_symmetry.space_group_name_H-M   'P 1'
#
loop_
_entity.id
_entity.type
_entity.pdbx_description
1 polymer ?
#
loop_
_entity_poly.entity_id
_entity_poly.type
_entity_poly.pdbx_seq_one_letter_code
_entity_poly.pdbx_strand_id
1 'polypeptide(L)'
;MLSVAVIGIFILLTLFLNSLGGFQLDLTSNKQYTLSDQSLTAIKNVKDDVNILVLTVENANNTVLNREVTDMVEEYTKRNSKLKLKQYNLTQEPALASKYGITGSSIVLEQGDQHKVID
;
A
#
# COMPACT_ATOMS: atom_id res chain seq x y z
N MET A 1 -0.60 11.22 -10.72
CA MET A 1 0.06 10.22 -11.60
C MET A 1 1.50 9.90 -11.21
N LEU A 2 2.50 10.76 -11.44
CA LEU A 2 3.91 10.39 -11.15
C LEU A 2 4.16 10.05 -9.67
N SER A 3 3.71 10.90 -8.74
CA SER A 3 3.86 10.64 -7.30
C SER A 3 3.15 9.37 -6.82
N VAL A 4 1.98 9.06 -7.39
CA VAL A 4 1.19 7.86 -7.06
C VAL A 4 1.88 6.59 -7.59
N ALA A 5 2.41 6.64 -8.81
CA ALA A 5 3.19 5.55 -9.38
C ALA A 5 4.46 5.28 -8.55
N VAL A 6 5.14 6.33 -8.11
CA VAL A 6 6.32 6.21 -7.23
C VAL A 6 5.94 5.58 -5.89
N ILE A 7 4.82 5.97 -5.27
CA ILE A 7 4.30 5.31 -4.05
C ILE A 7 4.07 3.81 -4.31
N GLY A 8 3.43 3.46 -5.43
CA GLY A 8 3.20 2.05 -5.79
C GLY A 8 4.49 1.24 -6.00
N ILE A 9 5.51 1.84 -6.63
CA ILE A 9 6.82 1.20 -6.80
C ILE A 9 7.49 0.93 -5.45
N PHE A 10 7.42 1.86 -4.50
CA PHE A 10 7.99 1.64 -3.18
C PHE A 10 7.25 0.56 -2.41
N ILE A 11 5.92 0.49 -2.50
CA ILE A 11 5.13 -0.60 -1.92
C ILE A 11 5.59 -1.96 -2.49
N LEU A 12 5.71 -2.07 -3.81
CA LEU A 12 6.19 -3.29 -4.47
C LEU A 12 7.61 -3.68 -4.05
N LEU A 13 8.52 -2.71 -3.99
CA LEU A 13 9.90 -2.94 -3.59
C LEU A 13 9.98 -3.45 -2.15
N THR A 14 9.22 -2.85 -1.23
CA THR A 14 9.14 -3.30 0.18
C THR A 14 8.67 -4.74 0.26
N LEU A 15 7.59 -5.09 -0.44
CA LEU A 15 7.06 -6.46 -0.47
C LEU A 15 8.07 -7.46 -1.04
N PHE A 16 8.73 -7.10 -2.15
CA PHE A 16 9.75 -7.92 -2.78
C PHE A 16 10.94 -8.18 -1.84
N LEU A 17 11.48 -7.14 -1.20
CA LEU A 17 12.62 -7.28 -0.29
C LEU A 17 12.29 -8.16 0.93
N ASN A 18 11.07 -8.02 1.49
CA ASN A 18 10.61 -8.86 2.59
C ASN A 18 10.50 -10.34 2.19
N SER A 19 10.06 -10.61 0.96
CA SER A 19 9.92 -11.99 0.44
C SER A 19 11.25 -12.76 0.36
N LEU A 20 12.39 -12.05 0.28
CA LEU A 20 13.72 -12.67 0.18
C LEU A 20 14.23 -13.25 1.51
N GLY A 21 13.52 -13.06 2.63
CA GLY A 21 13.78 -13.72 3.92
C GLY A 21 15.07 -13.32 4.65
N GLY A 22 16.00 -12.64 3.98
CA GLY A 22 17.27 -12.14 4.55
C GLY A 22 17.25 -10.65 4.92
N PHE A 23 16.20 -9.92 4.55
CA PHE A 23 16.06 -8.49 4.81
C PHE A 23 14.95 -8.25 5.83
N GLN A 24 15.30 -8.11 7.11
CA GLN A 24 14.35 -7.60 8.11
C GLN A 24 14.17 -6.10 7.88
N LEU A 25 13.13 -5.76 7.11
CA LEU A 25 12.62 -4.40 7.04
C LEU A 25 12.13 -4.03 8.44
N ASP A 26 12.93 -3.22 9.14
CA ASP A 26 12.53 -2.62 10.41
C ASP A 26 11.54 -1.49 10.09
N LEU A 27 10.27 -1.88 9.92
CA LEU A 27 9.12 -1.01 9.70
C LEU A 27 8.67 -0.32 11.01
N THR A 28 9.46 -0.38 12.08
CA THR A 28 9.17 0.38 13.30
C THR A 28 9.56 1.85 13.15
N SER A 29 8.96 2.73 13.96
CA SER A 29 9.18 4.19 13.92
C SER A 29 10.67 4.61 13.94
N ASN A 30 11.59 3.75 14.38
CA ASN A 30 13.02 4.03 14.46
C ASN A 30 13.81 3.72 13.16
N LYS A 31 13.28 2.97 12.19
CA LYS A 31 13.96 2.67 10.89
C LYS A 31 13.08 2.76 9.62
N GLN A 32 11.81 3.15 9.76
CA GLN A 32 10.88 3.50 8.65
C GLN A 32 11.39 4.56 7.66
N TYR A 33 12.51 5.25 7.95
CA TYR A 33 13.05 6.33 7.11
C TYR A 33 13.88 5.86 5.90
N THR A 34 14.07 4.55 5.70
CA THR A 34 14.82 4.03 4.53
C THR A 34 13.98 3.89 3.26
N LEU A 35 12.68 4.19 3.34
CA LEU A 35 11.92 4.67 2.19
C LEU A 35 12.52 6.02 1.81
N SER A 36 13.56 5.93 0.97
CA SER A 36 14.44 6.99 0.50
C SER A 36 13.83 8.40 0.53
N ASP A 37 14.67 9.43 0.60
CA ASP A 37 14.22 10.82 0.41
C ASP A 37 13.26 10.99 -0.79
N GLN A 38 13.38 10.14 -1.81
CA GLN A 38 12.50 10.06 -2.97
C GLN A 38 11.07 9.59 -2.63
N SER A 39 10.87 8.58 -1.79
CA SER A 39 9.54 8.13 -1.33
C SER A 39 8.84 9.22 -0.52
N LEU A 40 9.57 9.84 0.42
CA LEU A 40 9.06 10.96 1.22
C LEU A 40 8.72 12.17 0.35
N THR A 41 9.55 12.45 -0.66
CA THR A 41 9.30 13.51 -1.64
C THR A 41 8.07 13.21 -2.48
N ALA A 42 7.91 11.97 -2.96
CA ALA A 42 6.73 11.55 -3.70
C ALA A 42 5.46 11.71 -2.86
N ILE A 43 5.47 11.23 -1.61
CA ILE A 43 4.35 11.38 -0.66
C ILE A 43 4.00 12.85 -0.48
N LYS A 44 4.96 13.73 -0.16
CA LYS A 44 4.73 15.18 0.01
C LYS A 44 4.19 15.85 -1.25
N ASN A 45 4.60 15.39 -2.43
CA ASN A 45 4.20 15.97 -3.70
C ASN A 45 2.83 15.49 -4.22
N VAL A 46 2.14 14.60 -3.49
CA VAL A 46 0.75 14.26 -3.81
C VAL A 46 -0.16 15.44 -3.48
N LYS A 47 -0.82 15.98 -4.50
CA LYS A 47 -1.68 17.17 -4.40
C LYS A 47 -3.18 16.86 -4.38
N ASP A 48 -3.57 15.78 -5.05
CA ASP A 48 -4.97 15.35 -5.13
C ASP A 48 -5.22 14.22 -4.14
N ASP A 49 -6.49 14.04 -3.78
CA ASP A 49 -6.89 12.96 -2.89
C ASP A 49 -6.59 11.60 -3.55
N VAL A 50 -5.92 10.72 -2.79
CA VAL A 50 -5.59 9.36 -3.20
C VAL A 50 -6.10 8.39 -2.14
N ASN A 51 -6.95 7.44 -2.53
CA ASN A 51 -7.30 6.34 -1.66
C ASN A 51 -6.30 5.19 -1.87
N ILE A 52 -5.76 4.68 -0.78
CA ILE A 52 -4.92 3.48 -0.75
C ILE A 52 -5.78 2.38 -0.11
N LEU A 53 -6.27 1.47 -0.94
CA LEU A 53 -7.13 0.37 -0.53
C LEU A 53 -6.26 -0.86 -0.29
N VAL A 54 -6.22 -1.35 0.95
CA VAL A 54 -5.63 -2.64 1.29
C VAL A 54 -6.76 -3.67 1.27
N LEU A 55 -6.78 -4.50 0.24
CA LEU A 55 -7.80 -5.52 -0.01
C LEU A 55 -7.26 -6.87 0.43
N THR A 56 -7.93 -7.54 1.35
CA THR A 56 -7.42 -8.76 1.99
C THR A 56 -8.38 -9.93 1.80
N VAL A 57 -7.85 -11.14 1.72
CA VAL A 57 -8.62 -12.39 1.87
C VAL A 57 -8.28 -13.03 3.21
N GLU A 58 -9.30 -13.56 3.91
CA GLU A 58 -9.09 -14.32 5.15
C GLU A 58 -8.40 -15.65 4.84
N ASN A 59 -7.06 -15.68 4.99
CA ASN A 59 -6.29 -16.90 5.13
C ASN A 59 -5.12 -16.66 6.09
N ALA A 60 -4.68 -17.71 6.80
CA ALA A 60 -3.68 -17.60 7.88
C ALA A 60 -2.30 -17.11 7.39
N ASN A 61 -1.99 -17.29 6.10
CA ASN A 61 -0.70 -16.94 5.52
C ASN A 61 -0.60 -15.45 5.12
N ASN A 62 -1.72 -14.76 4.87
CA ASN A 62 -1.72 -13.36 4.47
C ASN A 62 -1.72 -12.37 5.65
N THR A 63 -1.91 -12.85 6.88
CA THR A 63 -2.10 -11.98 8.06
C THR A 63 -0.91 -11.07 8.38
N VAL A 64 0.32 -11.56 8.20
CA VAL A 64 1.55 -10.78 8.49
C VAL A 64 1.81 -9.74 7.40
N LEU A 65 1.71 -10.14 6.13
CA LEU A 65 1.90 -9.26 4.98
C LEU A 65 0.86 -8.12 5.00
N ASN A 66 -0.38 -8.43 5.37
CA ASN A 66 -1.46 -7.45 5.50
C ASN A 66 -1.14 -6.40 6.58
N ARG A 67 -0.58 -6.82 7.72
CA ARG A 67 -0.27 -5.90 8.83
C ARG A 67 0.90 -4.99 8.49
N GLU A 68 2.00 -5.53 7.98
CA GLU A 68 3.20 -4.74 7.62
C GLU A 68 2.90 -3.68 6.55
N VAL A 69 2.15 -4.06 5.51
CA VAL A 69 1.69 -3.13 4.48
C VAL A 69 0.78 -2.06 5.08
N THR A 70 -0.15 -2.45 5.94
CA THR A 70 -1.08 -1.51 6.58
C THR A 70 -0.33 -0.50 7.44
N ASP A 71 0.58 -0.95 8.29
CA ASP A 71 1.41 -0.10 9.14
C ASP A 71 2.23 0.90 8.31
N MET A 72 2.84 0.43 7.20
CA MET A 72 3.58 1.28 6.26
C MET A 72 2.68 2.35 5.60
N VAL A 73 1.53 1.95 5.07
CA VAL A 73 0.60 2.88 4.42
C VAL A 73 0.05 3.89 5.43
N GLU A 74 -0.24 3.46 6.65
CA GLU A 74 -0.69 4.34 7.72
C GLU A 74 0.34 5.44 8.00
N GLU A 75 1.63 5.10 8.06
CA GLU A 75 2.71 6.09 8.18
C GLU A 75 2.75 7.10 7.02
N TYR A 76 2.33 6.72 5.81
CA TYR A 76 2.25 7.64 4.68
C TYR A 76 1.11 8.64 4.85
N THR A 77 -0.05 8.16 5.33
CA THR A 77 -1.21 9.02 5.59
C THR A 77 -0.94 10.07 6.67
N LYS A 78 -0.12 9.74 7.68
CA LYS A 78 0.35 10.69 8.70
C LYS A 78 1.20 11.83 8.11
N ARG A 79 1.84 11.62 6.97
CA ARG A 79 2.77 12.57 6.32
C ARG A 79 2.12 13.43 5.25
N ASN A 80 0.99 12.99 4.70
CA ASN A 80 0.19 13.77 3.75
C ASN A 80 -1.30 13.43 3.88
N SER A 81 -2.12 14.41 4.28
CA SER A 81 -3.57 14.28 4.46
C SER A 81 -4.35 14.01 3.16
N LYS A 82 -3.70 14.16 2.00
CA LYS A 82 -4.24 13.73 0.70
C LYS A 82 -4.26 12.22 0.53
N LEU A 83 -3.46 11.48 1.28
CA LEU A 83 -3.46 10.03 1.27
C LEU A 83 -4.44 9.49 2.31
N LYS A 84 -5.33 8.60 1.88
CA LYS A 84 -6.36 8.00 2.75
C LYS A 84 -6.27 6.48 2.68
N LEU A 85 -6.02 5.84 3.81
CA LEU A 85 -6.03 4.39 3.93
C LEU A 85 -7.47 3.89 4.06
N LYS A 86 -7.82 2.86 3.29
CA LYS A 86 -9.06 2.08 3.43
C LYS A 86 -8.71 0.60 3.47
N GLN A 87 -9.36 -0.15 4.34
CA GLN A 87 -9.12 -1.58 4.48
C GLN A 87 -10.42 -2.32 4.22
N TYR A 88 -10.36 -3.36 3.37
CA TYR A 88 -11.52 -4.17 3.02
C TYR A 88 -11.17 -5.65 3.06
N ASN A 89 -12.15 -6.46 3.43
CA ASN A 89 -12.08 -7.91 3.35
C ASN A 89 -12.88 -8.37 2.12
N LEU A 90 -12.21 -8.95 1.13
CA LEU A 90 -12.82 -9.39 -0.13
C LEU A 90 -13.79 -10.56 0.05
N THR A 91 -13.70 -11.30 1.16
CA THR A 91 -14.73 -12.29 1.53
C THR A 91 -16.05 -11.61 1.91
N GLN A 92 -15.98 -10.41 2.51
CA GLN A 92 -17.16 -9.62 2.92
C GLN A 92 -17.63 -8.67 1.81
N GLU A 93 -16.72 -8.20 0.96
CA GLU A 93 -16.98 -7.27 -0.15
C GLU A 93 -16.51 -7.83 -1.50
N PRO A 94 -17.11 -8.94 -1.99
CA PRO A 94 -16.67 -9.59 -3.22
C PRO A 94 -16.83 -8.72 -4.48
N ALA A 95 -17.71 -7.71 -4.44
CA ALA A 95 -17.88 -6.76 -5.52
C ALA A 95 -16.61 -5.94 -5.80
N LEU A 96 -15.76 -5.72 -4.78
CA LEU A 96 -14.47 -5.03 -4.96
C LEU A 96 -13.48 -5.89 -5.74
N ALA A 97 -13.47 -7.21 -5.52
CA ALA A 97 -12.62 -8.13 -6.28
C ALA A 97 -12.96 -8.07 -7.77
N SER A 98 -14.26 -8.12 -8.09
CA SER A 98 -14.75 -7.98 -9.46
C SER A 98 -14.48 -6.60 -10.06
N LYS A 99 -14.65 -5.51 -9.29
CA LYS A 99 -14.42 -4.13 -9.74
C LYS A 99 -12.98 -3.93 -10.24
N TYR A 100 -12.01 -4.50 -9.53
CA TYR A 100 -10.58 -4.34 -9.84
C TYR A 100 -9.96 -5.52 -10.59
N GLY A 101 -10.73 -6.57 -10.84
CA GLY A 101 -10.26 -7.78 -11.55
C GLY A 101 -9.18 -8.55 -10.78
N ILE A 102 -9.27 -8.59 -9.45
CA ILE A 102 -8.28 -9.25 -8.57
C ILE A 102 -8.80 -10.57 -8.01
N THR A 103 -7.89 -11.53 -7.81
CA THR A 103 -8.21 -12.88 -7.32
C THR A 103 -7.67 -13.17 -5.92
N GLY A 104 -6.94 -12.23 -5.32
CA GLY A 104 -6.28 -12.40 -4.01
C GLY A 104 -6.13 -11.08 -3.26
N SER A 105 -5.35 -11.09 -2.18
CA SER A 105 -4.98 -9.85 -1.49
C SER A 105 -4.21 -8.93 -2.44
N SER A 106 -4.55 -7.65 -2.45
CA SER A 106 -3.92 -6.66 -3.33
C SER A 106 -4.01 -5.27 -2.72
N ILE A 107 -3.19 -4.34 -3.20
CA ILE A 107 -3.29 -2.92 -2.87
C ILE A 107 -3.80 -2.18 -4.11
N VAL A 108 -4.80 -1.33 -3.94
CA VAL A 108 -5.31 -0.49 -5.03
C VAL A 108 -5.12 0.99 -4.69
N LEU A 109 -4.48 1.72 -5.59
CA LEU A 109 -4.34 3.17 -5.51
C LEU A 109 -5.40 3.82 -6.38
N GLU A 110 -6.34 4.57 -5.82
CA GLU A 110 -7.33 5.37 -6.56
C GLU A 110 -6.97 6.85 -6.51
N GLN A 111 -6.97 7.53 -7.65
CA GLN A 111 -6.83 8.99 -7.77
C GLN A 111 -7.85 9.51 -8.79
N GLY A 112 -8.93 10.14 -8.31
CA GLY A 112 -10.06 10.50 -9.17
C GLY A 112 -10.68 9.26 -9.82
N ASP A 113 -10.85 9.28 -11.14
CA ASP A 113 -11.42 8.16 -11.91
C ASP A 113 -10.38 7.09 -12.28
N GLN A 114 -9.10 7.32 -11.97
CA GLN A 114 -8.03 6.39 -12.31
C GLN A 114 -7.66 5.52 -11.10
N HIS A 115 -7.28 4.27 -11.38
CA HIS A 115 -6.78 3.38 -10.36
C HIS A 115 -5.57 2.57 -10.86
N LYS A 116 -4.77 2.09 -9.90
CA LYS A 116 -3.65 1.17 -10.14
C LYS A 116 -3.74 0.03 -9.14
N VAL A 117 -3.82 -1.19 -9.66
CA VAL A 117 -3.70 -2.42 -8.87
C VAL A 117 -2.23 -2.76 -8.68
N ILE A 118 -1.90 -3.16 -7.46
CA ILE A 118 -0.62 -3.70 -7.01
C ILE A 118 -0.92 -5.10 -6.48
N ASP A 119 -0.47 -6.09 -7.23
CA ASP A 119 -0.57 -7.54 -7.03
C ASP A 119 0.85 -8.06 -6.81
#